data_AF-A0A2D8ERA9-F1
#
_entry.id   AF-A0A2D8ERA9-F1
#
_cell.length_a   1.000
_cell.length_b   1.000
_cell.length_c   1.000
_cell.angle_alpha   90.00
_cell.angle_beta   90.00
_cell.angle_gamma   90.00
#
_symmetry.space_group_name_H-M   'P 1'
#
loop_
_entity.id
_entity.type
_entity.pdbx_description
1 polymer ?
#
loop_
_entity_poly.entity_id
_entity_poly.type
_entity_poly.pdbx_seq_one_letter_code
_entity_poly.pdbx_strand_id
1 'polypeptide(L)'
;MAQNPYIRDVNSEQNLLEDLNAEFIRALGRNCYYIPRTLNDYDPIYGEDSTASFNQAYLIEMYMENPQAFGGDGDIVGKFGIDLRDKATFRVATRTFEREVTKKNSDIVRPREGDLIYFVLSDSLFEITFVEHENPLYQLGNLYSFLCFSELFAYNNENFNTGICDIDECFERQRKERAQVFTVANATGVQNTTDNYLDGETVYQVGGTYGTFATIDKATATAQVIDWKQTENELVLGNVNGVFLTGSDETIRGLESNAERFLGRTGDADFFSQINTEDESLQGDNESIEFEADKILDFSPDDPFSGGNY
;
A
#
# COMPACT_ATOMS: atom_id res chain seq x y z
N MET A 1 49.54 -14.70 -14.43
CA MET A 1 48.18 -15.27 -14.31
C MET A 1 47.99 -15.62 -12.84
N ALA A 2 47.03 -14.98 -12.17
CA ALA A 2 46.90 -15.06 -10.71
C ALA A 2 45.98 -16.21 -10.22
N GLN A 3 45.32 -16.93 -11.13
CA GLN A 3 44.40 -18.01 -10.79
C GLN A 3 45.08 -19.39 -10.88
N ASN A 4 44.70 -20.31 -10.00
CA ASN A 4 45.24 -21.66 -9.94
C ASN A 4 44.95 -22.42 -11.25
N PRO A 5 45.97 -22.88 -12.01
CA PRO A 5 45.79 -23.56 -13.30
C PRO A 5 44.96 -24.85 -13.26
N TYR A 6 44.81 -25.44 -12.06
CA TYR A 6 44.07 -26.69 -11.83
C TYR A 6 42.60 -26.48 -11.47
N ILE A 7 42.18 -25.25 -11.20
CA ILE A 7 40.77 -24.90 -10.96
C ILE A 7 40.30 -24.13 -12.19
N ARG A 8 39.39 -24.73 -12.95
CA ARG A 8 38.79 -24.13 -14.13
C ARG A 8 37.29 -24.08 -13.91
N ASP A 9 36.69 -22.94 -14.21
CA ASP A 9 35.24 -22.80 -14.20
C ASP A 9 34.68 -23.50 -15.45
N VAL A 10 34.00 -24.63 -15.25
CA VAL A 10 33.40 -25.42 -16.34
C VAL A 10 31.91 -25.12 -16.42
N ASN A 11 31.44 -24.71 -17.60
CA ASN A 11 30.04 -24.33 -17.82
C ASN A 11 29.03 -25.42 -17.42
N SER A 12 29.37 -26.71 -17.57
CA SER A 12 28.48 -27.82 -17.18
C SER A 12 28.27 -27.90 -15.67
N GLU A 13 29.29 -27.57 -14.87
CA GLU A 13 29.18 -27.58 -13.41
C GLU A 13 28.41 -26.36 -12.91
N GLN A 14 28.63 -25.19 -13.53
CA GLN A 14 27.85 -23.98 -13.26
C GLN A 14 26.35 -24.21 -13.53
N ASN A 15 26.02 -24.82 -14.67
CA ASN A 15 24.63 -25.12 -15.02
C ASN A 15 23.96 -26.07 -14.03
N LEU A 16 24.69 -27.10 -13.59
CA LEU A 16 24.19 -28.05 -12.59
C LEU A 16 23.93 -27.34 -11.24
N LEU A 17 24.85 -26.48 -10.80
CA LEU A 17 24.68 -25.74 -9.55
C LEU A 17 23.48 -24.77 -9.64
N GLU A 18 23.31 -24.11 -10.78
CA GLU A 18 22.17 -23.23 -11.04
C GLU A 18 20.84 -24.00 -11.02
N ASP A 19 20.80 -25.19 -11.64
CA ASP A 19 19.62 -26.08 -11.60
C ASP A 19 19.30 -26.53 -10.18
N LEU A 20 20.30 -26.96 -9.40
CA LEU A 20 20.11 -27.37 -8.02
C LEU A 20 19.61 -26.23 -7.14
N ASN A 21 20.11 -25.00 -7.34
CA ASN A 21 19.64 -23.84 -6.60
C ASN A 21 18.19 -23.47 -6.98
N ALA A 22 17.86 -23.50 -8.27
CA ALA A 22 16.49 -23.28 -8.73
C ALA A 22 15.54 -24.36 -8.19
N GLU A 23 15.95 -25.63 -8.13
CA GLU A 23 15.18 -26.72 -7.55
C GLU A 23 15.01 -26.57 -6.03
N PHE A 24 16.07 -26.18 -5.32
CA PHE A 24 16.03 -25.90 -3.88
C PHE A 24 15.00 -24.81 -3.54
N ILE A 25 15.05 -23.68 -4.26
CA ILE A 25 14.10 -22.57 -4.06
C ILE A 25 12.68 -22.99 -4.44
N ARG A 26 12.48 -23.81 -5.47
CA ARG A 26 11.15 -24.35 -5.79
C ARG A 26 10.62 -25.32 -4.74
N ALA A 27 11.49 -26.12 -4.13
CA ALA A 27 11.08 -27.12 -3.15
C ALA A 27 10.71 -26.51 -1.78
N LEU A 28 11.45 -25.49 -1.34
CA LEU A 28 11.28 -24.87 -0.02
C LEU A 28 10.60 -23.50 -0.06
N GLY A 29 10.67 -22.81 -1.20
CA GLY A 29 10.06 -21.51 -1.40
C GLY A 29 8.55 -21.59 -1.49
N ARG A 30 7.96 -20.41 -1.60
CA ARG A 30 6.52 -20.21 -1.75
C ARG A 30 6.26 -19.36 -2.99
N ASN A 31 5.02 -19.41 -3.44
CA ASN A 31 4.56 -18.60 -4.54
C ASN A 31 4.39 -17.16 -4.08
N CYS A 32 5.06 -16.23 -4.76
CA CYS A 32 4.96 -14.81 -4.55
C CYS A 32 4.65 -14.13 -5.89
N TYR A 33 4.06 -12.96 -5.85
CA TYR A 33 3.95 -12.11 -7.04
C TYR A 33 5.00 -11.00 -6.97
N TYR A 34 5.81 -10.93 -8.01
CA TYR A 34 6.74 -9.82 -8.22
C TYR A 34 6.07 -8.78 -9.11
N ILE A 35 6.01 -7.55 -8.60
CA ILE A 35 5.26 -6.44 -9.18
C ILE A 35 6.25 -5.32 -9.46
N PRO A 36 6.69 -5.13 -10.72
CA PRO A 36 7.65 -4.08 -11.02
C PRO A 36 7.00 -2.70 -10.97
N ARG A 37 7.77 -1.73 -10.46
CA ARG A 37 7.39 -0.32 -10.45
C ARG A 37 7.52 0.26 -11.86
N THR A 38 6.45 0.89 -12.32
CA THR A 38 6.46 1.71 -13.54
C THR A 38 6.66 3.17 -13.14
N LEU A 39 7.76 3.75 -13.59
CA LEU A 39 8.09 5.14 -13.36
C LEU A 39 7.33 6.03 -14.38
N ASN A 40 6.54 6.97 -13.88
CA ASN A 40 5.73 7.87 -14.71
C ASN A 40 6.34 9.29 -14.77
N ASP A 41 6.66 9.89 -13.62
CA ASP A 41 7.25 11.23 -13.52
C ASP A 41 8.57 11.19 -12.74
N TYR A 42 9.55 10.50 -13.32
CA TYR A 42 10.87 10.32 -12.70
C TYR A 42 11.70 11.61 -12.79
N ASP A 43 12.05 12.18 -11.63
CA ASP A 43 13.03 13.25 -11.55
C ASP A 43 14.45 12.66 -11.42
N PRO A 44 15.33 12.82 -12.43
CA PRO A 44 16.69 12.29 -12.38
C PRO A 44 17.61 13.03 -11.40
N ILE A 45 17.24 14.21 -10.91
CA ILE A 45 18.02 14.99 -9.94
C ILE A 45 17.76 14.49 -8.52
N TYR A 46 16.50 14.26 -8.17
CA TYR A 46 16.11 13.81 -6.83
C TYR A 46 15.95 12.28 -6.72
N GLY A 47 15.85 11.58 -7.85
CA GLY A 47 15.64 10.13 -7.88
C GLY A 47 14.26 9.70 -7.39
N GLU A 48 13.33 10.64 -7.30
CA GLU A 48 11.97 10.42 -6.82
C GLU A 48 10.99 10.42 -7.99
N ASP A 49 9.91 9.65 -7.84
CA ASP A 49 8.74 9.68 -8.71
C ASP A 49 7.50 9.79 -7.84
N SER A 50 6.83 10.93 -7.96
CA SER A 50 5.63 11.28 -7.17
C SER A 50 4.37 10.55 -7.64
N THR A 51 4.38 9.96 -8.84
CA THR A 51 3.19 9.35 -9.46
C THR A 51 3.50 7.94 -9.97
N ALA A 52 4.26 7.16 -9.20
CA ALA A 52 4.59 5.80 -9.59
C ALA A 52 3.33 4.92 -9.73
N SER A 53 3.40 3.92 -10.62
CA SER A 53 2.29 2.98 -10.84
C SER A 53 2.75 1.53 -10.94
N PHE A 54 1.84 0.62 -10.59
CA PHE A 54 2.07 -0.82 -10.54
C PHE A 54 1.00 -1.54 -11.36
N ASN A 55 1.33 -1.86 -12.61
CA ASN A 55 0.36 -2.33 -13.61
C ASN A 55 0.55 -3.80 -14.02
N GLN A 56 1.57 -4.48 -13.48
CA GLN A 56 1.94 -5.83 -13.89
C GLN A 56 2.32 -6.66 -12.67
N ALA A 57 1.99 -7.94 -12.69
CA ALA A 57 2.40 -8.90 -11.68
C ALA A 57 2.89 -10.19 -12.32
N TYR A 58 3.99 -10.73 -11.80
CA TYR A 58 4.62 -11.97 -12.26
C TYR A 58 4.65 -12.98 -11.12
N LEU A 59 3.99 -14.12 -11.31
CA LEU A 59 4.07 -15.22 -10.36
C LEU A 59 5.48 -15.85 -10.43
N ILE A 60 6.17 -15.86 -9.29
CA ILE A 60 7.51 -16.44 -9.15
C ILE A 60 7.65 -17.17 -7.82
N GLU A 61 8.55 -18.15 -7.77
CA GLU A 61 8.89 -18.82 -6.52
C GLU A 61 10.01 -18.07 -5.80
N MET A 62 9.76 -17.67 -4.55
CA MET A 62 10.74 -17.03 -3.68
C MET A 62 10.85 -17.79 -2.36
N TYR A 63 12.07 -17.91 -1.87
CA TYR A 63 12.34 -18.45 -0.54
C TYR A 63 12.49 -17.30 0.44
N MET A 64 11.62 -17.23 1.44
CA MET A 64 11.75 -16.27 2.53
C MET A 64 12.82 -16.75 3.50
N GLU A 65 13.92 -16.02 3.58
CA GLU A 65 14.93 -16.21 4.61
C GLU A 65 14.47 -15.49 5.86
N ASN A 66 14.51 -16.18 6.99
CA ASN A 66 14.29 -15.53 8.27
C ASN A 66 15.63 -14.89 8.71
N PRO A 67 15.76 -13.56 8.75
CA PRO A 67 17.01 -12.89 9.14
C PRO A 67 17.38 -13.07 10.63
N GLN A 68 16.58 -13.83 11.40
CA GLN A 68 16.69 -14.02 12.85
C GLN A 68 17.98 -14.71 13.35
N ALA A 69 18.92 -15.04 12.47
CA ALA A 69 20.16 -15.74 12.83
C ALA A 69 21.33 -14.84 13.25
N PHE A 70 21.24 -13.51 13.13
CA PHE A 70 22.28 -12.59 13.61
C PHE A 70 21.70 -11.45 14.45
N GLY A 71 21.33 -11.79 15.69
CA GLY A 71 21.38 -10.88 16.82
C GLY A 71 20.40 -9.71 16.80
N GLY A 72 19.13 -10.02 17.08
CA GLY A 72 18.19 -9.13 17.77
C GLY A 72 18.32 -7.64 17.52
N ASP A 73 17.83 -7.16 16.38
CA ASP A 73 17.20 -5.84 16.35
C ASP A 73 15.84 -5.99 17.03
N GLY A 74 15.87 -5.99 18.36
CA GLY A 74 14.70 -5.56 19.11
C GLY A 74 14.54 -4.07 18.86
N ASP A 75 13.37 -3.68 18.35
CA ASP A 75 12.82 -2.33 18.39
C ASP A 75 13.89 -1.22 18.40
N ILE A 76 14.41 -0.87 17.22
CA ILE A 76 15.43 0.17 17.10
C ILE A 76 14.79 1.50 17.48
N VAL A 77 14.94 1.90 18.74
CA VAL A 77 14.57 3.25 19.20
C VAL A 77 15.60 4.23 18.61
N GLY A 78 15.27 4.78 17.45
CA GLY A 78 16.00 5.88 16.86
C GLY A 78 15.74 7.20 17.61
N LYS A 79 16.57 8.21 17.35
CA LYS A 79 16.42 9.57 17.92
C LYS A 79 15.08 10.25 17.54
N PHE A 80 14.33 9.67 16.61
CA PHE A 80 13.05 10.17 16.10
C PHE A 80 11.85 9.27 16.45
N GLY A 81 12.04 8.16 17.18
CA GLY A 81 10.96 7.26 17.57
C GLY A 81 11.33 5.78 17.46
N ILE A 82 10.32 4.94 17.71
CA ILE A 82 10.37 3.49 17.48
C ILE A 82 10.03 3.25 16.00
N ASP A 83 10.94 2.63 15.25
CA ASP A 83 10.70 2.23 13.87
C ASP A 83 10.41 0.72 13.83
N LEU A 84 9.13 0.36 13.99
CA LEU A 84 8.65 -1.02 13.93
C LEU A 84 8.20 -1.33 12.49
N ARG A 85 9.16 -1.41 11.56
CA ARG A 85 8.90 -1.89 10.20
C ARG A 85 9.28 -3.35 10.08
N ASP A 86 8.31 -4.16 9.67
CA ASP A 86 8.54 -5.56 9.39
C ASP A 86 9.49 -5.72 8.19
N LYS A 87 10.60 -6.41 8.41
CA LYS A 87 11.63 -6.68 7.42
C LYS A 87 11.59 -8.14 7.01
N ALA A 88 11.65 -8.39 5.70
CA ALA A 88 11.72 -9.71 5.13
C ALA A 88 12.86 -9.79 4.10
N THR A 89 13.53 -10.93 4.02
CA THR A 89 14.54 -11.20 2.99
C THR A 89 14.04 -12.31 2.08
N PHE A 90 13.93 -12.02 0.79
CA PHE A 90 13.50 -13.00 -0.21
C PHE A 90 14.69 -13.40 -1.09
N ARG A 91 14.92 -14.71 -1.23
CA ARG A 91 15.86 -15.27 -2.19
C ARG A 91 15.13 -15.77 -3.42
N VAL A 92 15.60 -15.35 -4.60
CA VAL A 92 15.09 -15.80 -5.90
C VAL A 92 16.23 -16.36 -6.75
N ALA A 93 15.99 -17.48 -7.44
CA ALA A 93 16.96 -18.04 -8.39
C ALA A 93 17.04 -17.17 -9.66
N THR A 94 18.25 -16.91 -10.15
CA THR A 94 18.46 -16.13 -11.38
C THR A 94 17.74 -16.75 -12.58
N ARG A 95 17.83 -18.08 -12.73
CA ARG A 95 17.14 -18.85 -13.78
C ARG A 95 15.61 -18.73 -13.76
N THR A 96 15.02 -18.70 -12.57
CA THR A 96 13.56 -18.56 -12.41
C THR A 96 13.15 -17.15 -12.76
N PHE A 97 13.88 -16.15 -12.27
CA PHE A 97 13.62 -14.75 -12.59
C PHE A 97 13.71 -14.50 -14.10
N GLU A 98 14.75 -15.01 -14.75
CA GLU A 98 14.93 -14.86 -16.20
C GLU A 98 13.74 -15.47 -16.98
N ARG A 99 13.33 -16.69 -16.57
CA ARG A 99 12.25 -17.42 -17.24
C ARG A 99 10.89 -16.74 -17.08
N GLU A 100 10.56 -16.26 -15.88
CA GLU A 100 9.22 -15.78 -15.57
C GLU A 100 9.03 -14.28 -15.78
N VAL A 101 10.10 -13.49 -15.60
CA VAL A 101 10.09 -12.03 -15.70
C VAL A 101 10.84 -11.58 -16.94
N THR A 102 12.15 -11.84 -17.05
CA THR A 102 12.99 -11.27 -18.12
C THR A 102 12.56 -11.68 -19.52
N LYS A 103 12.05 -12.91 -19.70
CA LYS A 103 11.51 -13.35 -21.00
C LYS A 103 10.21 -12.65 -21.40
N LYS A 104 9.43 -12.18 -20.43
CA LYS A 104 8.18 -11.45 -20.67
C LYS A 104 8.44 -9.94 -20.80
N ASN A 105 9.40 -9.43 -20.03
CA ASN A 105 9.87 -8.06 -20.07
C ASN A 105 11.40 -8.02 -20.08
N SER A 106 11.98 -7.78 -21.26
CA SER A 106 13.44 -7.78 -21.47
C SER A 106 14.17 -6.65 -20.75
N ASP A 107 13.47 -5.60 -20.32
CA ASP A 107 14.09 -4.49 -19.62
C ASP A 107 14.47 -4.89 -18.19
N ILE A 108 13.73 -5.85 -17.61
CA ILE A 108 13.91 -6.31 -16.23
C ILE A 108 14.80 -7.56 -16.22
N VAL A 109 16.11 -7.35 -16.14
CA VAL A 109 17.12 -8.43 -16.08
C VAL A 109 17.32 -8.98 -14.66
N ARG A 110 16.99 -8.17 -13.64
CA ARG A 110 17.08 -8.53 -12.22
C ARG A 110 16.00 -7.78 -11.42
N PRO A 111 15.66 -8.24 -10.20
CA PRO A 111 14.84 -7.45 -9.27
C PRO A 111 15.43 -6.05 -9.09
N ARG A 112 14.59 -5.03 -9.02
CA ARG A 112 15.02 -3.64 -8.83
C ARG A 112 14.54 -3.13 -7.48
N GLU A 113 15.22 -2.10 -7.01
CA GLU A 113 14.85 -1.38 -5.80
C GLU A 113 13.57 -0.58 -6.07
N GLY A 114 12.66 -0.56 -5.10
CA GLY A 114 11.33 0.04 -5.20
C GLY A 114 10.26 -0.82 -5.90
N ASP A 115 10.60 -2.03 -6.36
CA ASP A 115 9.61 -3.02 -6.81
C ASP A 115 8.92 -3.68 -5.60
N LEU A 116 7.73 -4.23 -5.82
CA LEU A 116 6.96 -4.88 -4.76
C LEU A 116 6.95 -6.41 -4.90
N ILE A 117 6.89 -7.08 -3.75
CA ILE A 117 6.69 -8.52 -3.61
C ILE A 117 5.42 -8.72 -2.79
N TYR A 118 4.41 -9.32 -3.40
CA TYR A 118 3.20 -9.75 -2.68
C TYR A 118 3.37 -11.20 -2.19
N PHE A 119 3.30 -11.38 -0.88
CA PHE A 119 3.42 -12.67 -0.24
C PHE A 119 2.03 -13.26 0.04
N VAL A 120 1.66 -14.27 -0.77
CA VAL A 120 0.31 -14.86 -0.79
C VAL A 120 -0.11 -15.46 0.56
N LEU A 121 0.84 -15.96 1.37
CA LEU A 121 0.50 -16.61 2.63
C LEU A 121 0.09 -15.62 3.74
N SER A 122 0.65 -14.41 3.73
CA SER A 122 0.36 -13.40 4.75
C SER A 122 -0.56 -12.28 4.26
N ASP A 123 -0.99 -12.30 2.99
CA ASP A 123 -1.70 -11.18 2.35
C ASP A 123 -0.98 -9.83 2.59
N SER A 124 0.35 -9.82 2.43
CA SER A 124 1.17 -8.64 2.70
C SER A 124 2.07 -8.28 1.53
N LEU A 125 2.28 -6.98 1.37
CA LEU A 125 3.11 -6.38 0.33
C LEU A 125 4.43 -5.91 0.93
N PHE A 126 5.53 -6.27 0.29
CA PHE A 126 6.87 -5.87 0.68
C PHE A 126 7.53 -5.07 -0.43
N GLU A 127 8.07 -3.91 -0.12
CA GLU A 127 8.90 -3.11 -1.02
C GLU A 127 10.36 -3.54 -0.94
N ILE A 128 10.99 -3.76 -2.09
CA ILE A 128 12.40 -4.11 -2.16
C ILE A 128 13.24 -2.85 -1.91
N THR A 129 13.93 -2.80 -0.77
CA THR A 129 14.80 -1.68 -0.42
C THR A 129 16.19 -1.84 -1.02
N PHE A 130 16.70 -3.07 -1.08
CA PHE A 130 18.03 -3.34 -1.62
C PHE A 130 18.11 -4.73 -2.25
N VAL A 131 18.82 -4.83 -3.39
CA VAL A 131 19.05 -6.09 -4.08
C VAL A 131 20.53 -6.43 -4.10
N GLU A 132 20.88 -7.46 -3.33
CA GLU A 132 22.20 -8.05 -3.37
C GLU A 132 22.34 -8.89 -4.64
N HIS A 133 23.23 -8.41 -5.49
CA HIS A 133 23.61 -9.05 -6.74
C HIS A 133 25.10 -9.37 -6.77
N GLU A 134 25.84 -9.10 -5.68
CA GLU A 134 27.28 -9.34 -5.57
C GLU A 134 27.64 -10.05 -4.26
N ASN A 135 27.38 -11.35 -4.17
CA ASN A 135 27.91 -12.12 -3.05
C ASN A 135 29.42 -12.37 -3.26
N PRO A 136 30.30 -12.03 -2.30
CA PRO A 136 31.76 -12.14 -2.46
C PRO A 136 32.28 -13.55 -2.79
N LEU A 137 31.46 -14.59 -2.58
CA LEU A 137 31.82 -15.99 -2.81
C LEU A 137 31.04 -16.60 -3.99
N TYR A 138 31.39 -16.21 -5.22
CA TYR A 138 30.89 -16.86 -6.43
C TYR A 138 31.47 -18.28 -6.57
N GLN A 139 30.69 -19.31 -6.22
CA GLN A 139 31.06 -20.69 -6.51
C GLN A 139 31.12 -20.87 -8.04
N LEU A 140 32.28 -21.26 -8.57
CA LEU A 140 32.52 -21.37 -10.03
C LEU A 140 32.31 -20.05 -10.81
N GLY A 141 32.38 -18.88 -10.15
CA GLY A 141 32.40 -17.59 -10.83
C GLY A 141 31.06 -17.09 -11.42
N ASN A 142 29.91 -17.65 -11.02
CA ASN A 142 28.58 -17.18 -11.47
C ASN A 142 27.64 -16.87 -10.29
N LEU A 143 26.65 -16.01 -10.53
CA LEU A 143 25.58 -15.67 -9.59
C LEU A 143 24.36 -16.55 -9.87
N TYR A 144 23.92 -17.30 -8.85
CA TYR A 144 22.82 -18.26 -8.99
C TYR A 144 21.52 -17.82 -8.29
N SER A 145 21.59 -16.80 -7.44
CA SER A 145 20.42 -16.25 -6.75
C SER A 145 20.61 -14.77 -6.44
N PHE A 146 19.51 -14.01 -6.51
CA PHE A 146 19.43 -12.66 -5.96
C PHE A 146 18.86 -12.71 -4.55
N LEU A 147 19.37 -11.88 -3.65
CA LEU A 147 18.76 -11.64 -2.34
C LEU A 147 18.12 -10.26 -2.36
N CYS A 148 16.82 -10.21 -2.11
CA CYS A 148 16.04 -8.98 -2.04
C CYS A 148 15.77 -8.71 -0.57
N PHE A 149 16.37 -7.64 -0.03
CA PHE A 149 15.97 -7.09 1.24
C PHE A 149 14.72 -6.25 1.02
N SER A 150 13.71 -6.47 1.85
CA SER A 150 12.42 -5.84 1.68
C SER A 150 11.81 -5.44 3.02
N GLU A 151 11.00 -4.39 2.98
CA GLU A 151 10.26 -3.83 4.10
C GLU A 151 8.77 -3.83 3.78
N LEU A 152 7.91 -3.88 4.80
CA LEU A 152 6.46 -3.78 4.58
C LEU A 152 6.12 -2.50 3.81
N PHE A 153 5.40 -2.64 2.70
CA PHE A 153 5.05 -1.53 1.82
C PHE A 153 4.11 -0.55 2.53
N ALA A 154 4.40 0.73 2.40
CA ALA A 154 3.57 1.80 2.92
C ALA A 154 3.01 2.62 1.76
N TYR A 155 1.69 2.55 1.55
CA TYR A 155 1.00 3.32 0.52
C TYR A 155 1.26 4.82 0.62
N ASN A 156 1.65 5.44 -0.50
CA ASN A 156 1.94 6.86 -0.65
C ASN A 156 1.37 7.41 -1.97
N ASN A 157 0.07 7.19 -2.18
CA ASN A 157 -0.70 7.70 -3.34
C ASN A 157 -0.28 7.15 -4.72
N GLU A 158 0.33 5.97 -4.77
CA GLU A 158 0.62 5.30 -6.03
C GLU A 158 -0.64 4.68 -6.65
N ASN A 159 -0.60 4.48 -7.98
CA ASN A 159 -1.68 3.85 -8.71
C ASN A 159 -1.42 2.34 -8.90
N PHE A 160 -2.42 1.51 -8.58
CA PHE A 160 -2.31 0.05 -8.63
C PHE A 160 -3.39 -0.52 -9.56
N ASN A 161 -2.96 -1.30 -10.55
CA ASN A 161 -3.87 -2.06 -11.42
C ASN A 161 -3.12 -3.26 -11.97
N THR A 162 -2.88 -4.26 -11.13
CA THR A 162 -2.12 -5.45 -11.52
C THR A 162 -2.96 -6.46 -12.31
N GLY A 163 -4.29 -6.34 -12.23
CA GLY A 163 -5.25 -7.24 -12.87
C GLY A 163 -5.48 -8.54 -12.08
N ILE A 164 -4.97 -8.62 -10.85
CA ILE A 164 -5.13 -9.76 -9.94
C ILE A 164 -5.97 -9.29 -8.76
N CYS A 165 -7.16 -9.88 -8.59
CA CYS A 165 -8.12 -9.47 -7.57
C CYS A 165 -7.52 -9.42 -6.16
N ASP A 166 -6.81 -10.47 -5.74
CA ASP A 166 -6.25 -10.54 -4.38
C ASP A 166 -5.27 -9.40 -4.10
N ILE A 167 -4.47 -9.04 -5.10
CA ILE A 167 -3.46 -7.99 -4.99
C ILE A 167 -4.15 -6.62 -4.99
N ASP A 168 -5.04 -6.40 -5.95
CA ASP A 168 -5.74 -5.13 -6.10
C ASP A 168 -6.67 -4.86 -4.90
N GLU A 169 -7.30 -5.89 -4.31
CA GLU A 169 -8.08 -5.79 -3.07
C GLU A 169 -7.21 -5.46 -1.84
N CYS A 170 -6.04 -6.08 -1.72
CA CYS A 170 -5.08 -5.77 -0.65
C CYS A 170 -4.65 -4.29 -0.72
N PHE A 171 -4.40 -3.76 -1.93
CA PHE A 171 -4.09 -2.36 -2.13
C PHE A 171 -5.26 -1.42 -1.83
N GLU A 172 -6.46 -1.75 -2.29
CA GLU A 172 -7.65 -0.97 -2.01
C GLU A 172 -7.92 -0.89 -0.50
N ARG A 173 -7.61 -1.94 0.27
CA ARG A 173 -7.66 -1.91 1.74
C ARG A 173 -6.71 -0.86 2.32
N GLN A 174 -5.43 -0.91 1.95
CA GLN A 174 -4.42 0.07 2.42
C GLN A 174 -4.74 1.51 1.99
N ARG A 175 -5.34 1.68 0.80
CA ARG A 175 -5.80 2.98 0.29
C ARG A 175 -7.00 3.50 1.09
N LYS A 176 -7.96 2.63 1.40
CA LYS A 176 -9.13 2.96 2.24
C LYS A 176 -8.76 3.29 3.68
N GLU A 177 -7.71 2.67 4.23
CA GLU A 177 -7.19 3.00 5.58
C GLU A 177 -6.69 4.45 5.71
N ARG A 178 -6.28 5.09 4.60
CA ARG A 178 -5.84 6.49 4.58
C ARG A 178 -6.88 7.46 3.99
N ALA A 179 -8.06 6.95 3.68
CA ALA A 179 -9.12 7.72 3.07
C ALA A 179 -9.85 8.60 4.08
N GLN A 180 -10.50 9.65 3.59
CA GLN A 180 -11.50 10.39 4.34
C GLN A 180 -12.89 9.98 3.89
N VAL A 181 -13.80 9.79 4.84
CA VAL A 181 -15.19 9.42 4.56
C VAL A 181 -16.05 10.67 4.65
N PHE A 182 -16.76 10.96 3.57
CA PHE A 182 -17.71 12.06 3.50
C PHE A 182 -19.12 11.51 3.40
N THR A 183 -19.98 11.87 4.34
CA THR A 183 -21.42 11.63 4.20
C THR A 183 -21.99 12.76 3.34
N VAL A 184 -22.47 12.41 2.15
CA VAL A 184 -23.14 13.36 1.25
C VAL A 184 -24.65 13.30 1.49
N ALA A 185 -25.30 14.45 1.36
CA ALA A 185 -26.74 14.59 1.46
C ALA A 185 -27.38 14.45 0.07
N ASN A 186 -28.58 15.03 -0.11
CA ASN A 186 -29.35 14.93 -1.34
C ASN A 186 -28.60 15.55 -2.53
N ALA A 187 -28.92 15.07 -3.74
CA ALA A 187 -28.50 15.71 -4.98
C ALA A 187 -29.05 17.14 -5.09
N THR A 188 -28.28 18.04 -5.69
CA THR A 188 -28.62 19.46 -5.79
C THR A 188 -29.80 19.75 -6.71
N GLY A 189 -30.14 18.82 -7.60
CA GLY A 189 -31.23 18.97 -8.57
C GLY A 189 -30.95 20.00 -9.67
N VAL A 190 -29.68 20.42 -9.84
CA VAL A 190 -29.24 21.33 -10.89
C VAL A 190 -29.37 20.65 -12.27
N GLN A 191 -29.65 21.42 -13.33
CA GLN A 191 -29.76 20.85 -14.68
C GLN A 191 -28.42 20.26 -15.15
N ASN A 192 -28.46 19.04 -15.70
CA ASN A 192 -27.31 18.26 -16.19
C ASN A 192 -26.35 17.74 -15.11
N THR A 193 -26.80 17.59 -13.87
CA THR A 193 -26.06 16.83 -12.85
C THR A 193 -26.61 15.40 -12.73
N THR A 194 -25.74 14.47 -12.34
CA THR A 194 -26.11 13.08 -12.04
C THR A 194 -26.11 12.86 -10.52
N ASP A 195 -26.66 11.72 -10.08
CA ASP A 195 -26.78 11.41 -8.64
C ASP A 195 -25.64 10.53 -8.11
N ASN A 196 -24.82 9.95 -8.99
CA ASN A 196 -23.84 8.91 -8.67
C ASN A 196 -22.44 9.30 -9.14
N TYR A 197 -21.48 9.14 -8.23
CA TYR A 197 -20.06 9.26 -8.53
C TYR A 197 -19.53 8.00 -9.21
N LEU A 198 -18.47 8.16 -10.00
CA LEU A 198 -17.71 7.07 -10.60
C LEU A 198 -16.46 6.78 -9.76
N ASP A 199 -16.13 5.50 -9.57
CA ASP A 199 -14.92 5.11 -8.84
C ASP A 199 -13.67 5.61 -9.58
N GLY A 200 -12.72 6.18 -8.83
CA GLY A 200 -11.48 6.73 -9.38
C GLY A 200 -11.57 8.15 -9.94
N GLU A 201 -12.76 8.76 -10.02
CA GLU A 201 -12.93 10.10 -10.59
C GLU A 201 -12.41 11.21 -9.67
N THR A 202 -11.99 12.34 -10.24
CA THR A 202 -11.66 13.54 -9.46
C THR A 202 -12.94 14.28 -9.09
N VAL A 203 -13.12 14.53 -7.80
CA VAL A 203 -14.16 15.40 -7.24
C VAL A 203 -13.57 16.72 -6.81
N TYR A 204 -14.34 17.79 -6.93
CA TYR A 204 -13.96 19.12 -6.49
C TYR A 204 -15.11 19.83 -5.79
N GLN A 205 -14.75 20.74 -4.89
CA GLN A 205 -15.66 21.66 -4.22
C GLN A 205 -15.24 23.09 -4.55
N VAL A 206 -16.24 23.95 -4.78
CA VAL A 206 -16.07 25.41 -4.84
C VAL A 206 -16.80 26.00 -3.64
N GLY A 207 -16.05 26.50 -2.65
CA GLY A 207 -16.61 27.04 -1.42
C GLY A 207 -17.70 28.09 -1.66
N GLY A 208 -18.87 27.88 -1.05
CA GLY A 208 -20.02 28.79 -1.08
C GLY A 208 -20.69 28.98 -2.45
N THR A 209 -20.43 28.12 -3.43
CA THR A 209 -21.06 28.19 -4.76
C THR A 209 -21.39 26.78 -5.28
N TYR A 210 -22.63 26.57 -5.74
CA TYR A 210 -23.07 25.33 -6.39
C TYR A 210 -23.55 25.56 -7.84
N GLY A 211 -23.62 24.48 -8.63
CA GLY A 211 -24.19 24.45 -9.97
C GLY A 211 -23.28 25.03 -11.07
N THR A 212 -23.87 25.75 -12.04
CA THR A 212 -23.18 26.22 -13.26
C THR A 212 -21.95 27.11 -13.01
N PHE A 213 -21.82 27.69 -11.81
CA PHE A 213 -20.71 28.57 -11.43
C PHE A 213 -19.58 27.84 -10.68
N ALA A 214 -19.80 26.58 -10.29
CA ALA A 214 -18.79 25.71 -9.70
C ALA A 214 -18.02 25.00 -10.82
N THR A 215 -16.87 25.57 -11.20
CA THR A 215 -15.97 25.03 -12.23
C THR A 215 -14.62 24.64 -11.60
N ILE A 216 -13.95 23.64 -12.16
CA ILE A 216 -12.65 23.13 -11.64
C ILE A 216 -11.59 24.23 -11.47
N ASP A 217 -11.58 25.25 -12.34
CA ASP A 217 -10.63 26.38 -12.25
C ASP A 217 -10.79 27.24 -10.99
N LYS A 218 -11.90 27.07 -10.26
CA LYS A 218 -12.20 27.76 -9.00
C LYS A 218 -12.27 26.79 -7.81
N ALA A 219 -11.80 25.56 -7.97
CA ALA A 219 -11.84 24.55 -6.92
C ALA A 219 -11.06 25.03 -5.69
N THR A 220 -11.72 25.03 -4.54
CA THR A 220 -11.13 25.31 -3.23
C THR A 220 -10.62 24.04 -2.56
N ALA A 221 -11.21 22.90 -2.91
CA ALA A 221 -10.74 21.57 -2.52
C ALA A 221 -10.94 20.58 -3.67
N THR A 222 -10.01 19.63 -3.79
CA THR A 222 -10.05 18.55 -4.78
C THR A 222 -9.71 17.23 -4.10
N ALA A 223 -10.33 16.14 -4.50
CA ALA A 223 -10.00 14.79 -4.05
C ALA A 223 -10.30 13.76 -5.13
N GLN A 224 -9.88 12.53 -4.91
CA GLN A 224 -10.19 11.40 -5.77
C GLN A 224 -11.20 10.47 -5.10
N VAL A 225 -12.21 10.01 -5.83
CA VAL A 225 -13.15 9.00 -5.36
C VAL A 225 -12.45 7.65 -5.27
N ILE A 226 -12.43 7.06 -4.08
CA ILE A 226 -11.98 5.69 -3.85
C ILE A 226 -13.16 4.74 -3.98
N ASP A 227 -14.28 5.06 -3.32
CA ASP A 227 -15.47 4.21 -3.28
C ASP A 227 -16.73 5.07 -3.08
N TRP A 228 -17.83 4.70 -3.75
CA TRP A 228 -19.12 5.38 -3.63
C TRP A 228 -20.23 4.41 -3.20
N LYS A 229 -20.62 4.49 -1.92
CA LYS A 229 -21.71 3.69 -1.36
C LYS A 229 -23.07 4.39 -1.52
N GLN A 230 -23.74 4.08 -2.63
CA GLN A 230 -25.04 4.67 -2.98
C GLN A 230 -26.14 4.51 -1.91
N THR A 231 -26.18 3.37 -1.22
CA THR A 231 -27.23 3.06 -0.23
C THR A 231 -27.05 3.85 1.07
N GLU A 232 -25.81 4.14 1.45
CA GLU A 232 -25.44 4.83 2.69
C GLU A 232 -25.23 6.34 2.48
N ASN A 233 -25.14 6.78 1.21
CA ASN A 233 -24.70 8.12 0.81
C ASN A 233 -23.33 8.47 1.39
N GLU A 234 -22.43 7.49 1.40
CA GLU A 234 -21.05 7.66 1.85
C GLU A 234 -20.11 7.67 0.66
N LEU A 235 -19.30 8.72 0.59
CA LEU A 235 -18.27 8.92 -0.42
C LEU A 235 -16.91 8.80 0.27
N VAL A 236 -16.15 7.79 -0.12
CA VAL A 236 -14.79 7.56 0.39
C VAL A 236 -13.83 8.26 -0.56
N LEU A 237 -13.11 9.26 -0.05
CA LEU A 237 -12.23 10.11 -0.82
C LEU A 237 -10.77 9.93 -0.40
N GLY A 238 -9.89 9.83 -1.38
CA GLY A 238 -8.45 9.79 -1.22
C GLY A 238 -7.80 11.05 -1.77
N ASN A 239 -6.55 11.28 -1.37
CA ASN A 239 -5.71 12.37 -1.90
C ASN A 239 -6.42 13.74 -1.84
N VAL A 240 -6.95 14.07 -0.66
CA VAL A 240 -7.64 15.34 -0.40
C VAL A 240 -6.62 16.48 -0.40
N ASN A 241 -6.77 17.40 -1.35
CA ASN A 241 -6.01 18.64 -1.41
C ASN A 241 -6.95 19.83 -1.13
N GLY A 242 -6.67 20.56 -0.06
CA GLY A 242 -7.53 21.61 0.47
C GLY A 242 -8.43 21.13 1.62
N VAL A 243 -9.35 21.99 2.05
CA VAL A 243 -10.29 21.69 3.13
C VAL A 243 -11.69 21.69 2.54
N PHE A 244 -12.36 20.54 2.64
CA PHE A 244 -13.77 20.46 2.26
C PHE A 244 -14.63 21.15 3.33
N LEU A 245 -15.47 22.09 2.89
CA LEU A 245 -16.39 22.83 3.75
C LEU A 245 -17.71 22.09 3.84
N THR A 246 -18.25 21.96 5.05
CA THR A 246 -19.59 21.40 5.28
C THR A 246 -20.58 22.53 5.51
N GLY A 247 -21.76 22.47 4.87
CA GLY A 247 -22.73 23.56 4.93
C GLY A 247 -23.91 23.36 3.98
N SER A 248 -24.96 24.17 4.15
CA SER A 248 -26.20 24.08 3.34
C SER A 248 -26.01 24.46 1.88
N ASP A 249 -24.97 25.24 1.56
CA ASP A 249 -24.64 25.70 0.20
C ASP A 249 -23.37 25.06 -0.35
N GLU A 250 -22.83 24.08 0.39
CA GLU A 250 -21.57 23.41 0.06
C GLU A 250 -21.85 22.11 -0.66
N THR A 251 -21.24 21.95 -1.83
CA THR A 251 -21.49 20.82 -2.73
C THR A 251 -20.19 20.22 -3.22
N ILE A 252 -20.20 18.91 -3.43
CA ILE A 252 -19.09 18.18 -4.02
C ILE A 252 -19.48 17.68 -5.40
N ARG A 253 -18.67 18.03 -6.39
CA ARG A 253 -18.94 17.76 -7.80
C ARG A 253 -17.92 16.83 -8.43
N GLY A 254 -18.40 15.78 -9.10
CA GLY A 254 -17.57 14.88 -9.92
C GLY A 254 -17.21 15.53 -11.26
N LEU A 255 -15.95 15.42 -11.67
CA LEU A 255 -15.47 15.99 -12.93
C LEU A 255 -16.01 15.22 -14.15
N GLU A 256 -16.07 13.89 -14.06
CA GLU A 256 -16.47 13.03 -15.18
C GLU A 256 -17.96 12.71 -15.15
N SER A 257 -18.46 12.31 -13.98
CA SER A 257 -19.87 11.98 -13.75
C SER A 257 -20.80 13.20 -13.81
N ASN A 258 -20.27 14.41 -13.60
CA ASN A 258 -21.04 15.61 -13.27
C ASN A 258 -22.00 15.40 -12.09
N ALA A 259 -21.72 14.44 -11.21
CA ALA A 259 -22.53 14.23 -10.02
C ALA A 259 -22.35 15.39 -9.05
N GLU A 260 -23.42 15.95 -8.51
CA GLU A 260 -23.35 17.07 -7.57
C GLU A 260 -24.29 16.84 -6.39
N ARG A 261 -23.72 16.72 -5.20
CA ARG A 261 -24.45 16.49 -3.94
C ARG A 261 -24.00 17.45 -2.85
N PHE A 262 -24.91 17.76 -1.93
CA PHE A 262 -24.58 18.57 -0.76
C PHE A 262 -23.68 17.81 0.21
N LEU A 263 -22.71 18.50 0.83
CA LEU A 263 -21.81 17.88 1.80
C LEU A 263 -22.41 17.95 3.20
N GLY A 264 -22.64 16.79 3.82
CA GLY A 264 -23.25 16.69 5.14
C GLY A 264 -22.21 16.73 6.26
N ARG A 265 -21.43 15.65 6.39
CA ARG A 265 -20.41 15.49 7.44
C ARG A 265 -19.12 14.95 6.83
N THR A 266 -18.00 15.40 7.36
CA THR A 266 -16.66 14.83 7.10
C THR A 266 -16.23 14.00 8.30
N GLY A 267 -15.70 12.81 8.06
CA GLY A 267 -14.99 11.99 9.03
C GLY A 267 -13.72 11.42 8.38
N ASP A 268 -12.79 10.95 9.21
CA ASP A 268 -11.69 10.13 8.71
C ASP A 268 -12.19 8.68 8.56
N ALA A 269 -11.64 7.91 7.61
CA ALA A 269 -11.88 6.47 7.60
C ALA A 269 -11.17 5.91 8.84
N ASP A 270 -11.92 5.62 9.91
CA ASP A 270 -11.36 5.11 11.15
C ASP A 270 -10.50 3.86 10.89
N PHE A 271 -9.19 3.98 11.15
CA PHE A 271 -8.20 2.89 11.16
C PHE A 271 -8.64 1.72 12.08
N PHE A 272 -9.49 2.00 13.07
CA PHE A 272 -9.99 1.02 14.03
C PHE A 272 -11.33 0.37 13.67
N SER A 273 -12.12 0.95 12.75
CA SER A 273 -13.42 0.35 12.38
C SER A 273 -13.27 -0.86 11.45
N GLN A 274 -12.21 -0.91 10.65
CA GLN A 274 -11.96 -2.02 9.71
C GLN A 274 -11.35 -3.25 10.39
N ILE A 275 -10.60 -3.07 11.49
CA ILE A 275 -10.18 -4.19 12.36
C ILE A 275 -11.40 -4.80 13.08
N ASN A 276 -12.44 -4.00 13.34
CA ASN A 276 -13.64 -4.42 14.07
C ASN A 276 -14.74 -5.03 13.18
N THR A 277 -14.49 -5.28 11.89
CA THR A 277 -15.50 -5.89 11.00
C THR A 277 -15.36 -7.41 10.89
N GLU A 278 -14.30 -8.01 11.46
CA GLU A 278 -14.20 -9.46 11.60
C GLU A 278 -14.84 -9.91 12.93
N ASP A 279 -16.00 -10.55 12.81
CA ASP A 279 -16.70 -11.38 13.81
C ASP A 279 -16.73 -10.80 15.25
N GLU A 280 -17.85 -10.17 15.64
CA GLU A 280 -18.12 -9.62 16.99
C GLU A 280 -17.83 -10.59 18.16
N SER A 281 -17.62 -11.89 17.87
CA SER A 281 -17.28 -12.90 18.87
C SER A 281 -15.79 -12.99 19.26
N LEU A 282 -14.90 -12.26 18.57
CA LEU A 282 -13.44 -12.30 18.79
C LEU A 282 -12.81 -10.96 19.20
N GLN A 283 -13.59 -9.90 19.35
CA GLN A 283 -13.07 -8.62 19.84
C GLN A 283 -12.70 -8.73 21.32
N GLY A 284 -11.53 -8.23 21.69
CA GLY A 284 -11.16 -8.06 23.09
C GLY A 284 -12.12 -7.08 23.75
N ASP A 285 -12.79 -7.49 24.82
CA ASP A 285 -13.83 -6.75 25.55
C ASP A 285 -13.40 -5.37 26.11
N ASN A 286 -12.18 -4.90 25.84
CA ASN A 286 -11.60 -3.69 26.44
C ASN A 286 -12.49 -2.45 26.28
N GLU A 287 -13.12 -2.24 25.12
CA GLU A 287 -13.99 -1.07 24.88
C GLU A 287 -15.32 -1.20 25.65
N SER A 288 -15.88 -2.42 25.73
CA SER A 288 -17.06 -2.70 26.57
C SER A 288 -16.75 -2.58 28.06
N ILE A 289 -15.54 -2.98 28.46
CA ILE A 289 -15.02 -2.86 29.83
C ILE A 289 -14.80 -1.40 30.18
N GLU A 290 -14.27 -0.57 29.27
CA GLU A 290 -14.14 0.87 29.47
C GLU A 290 -15.50 1.54 29.64
N PHE A 291 -16.47 1.23 28.77
CA PHE A 291 -17.82 1.79 28.84
C PHE A 291 -18.58 1.39 30.11
N GLU A 292 -18.40 0.16 30.61
CA GLU A 292 -18.96 -0.26 31.89
C GLU A 292 -18.16 0.29 33.09
N ALA A 293 -16.85 0.54 32.95
CA ALA A 293 -16.02 1.16 33.98
C ALA A 293 -16.35 2.65 34.18
N ASP A 294 -16.59 3.40 33.11
CA ASP A 294 -17.00 4.81 33.16
C ASP A 294 -18.37 5.01 33.83
N LYS A 295 -19.23 3.99 33.85
CA LYS A 295 -20.48 4.00 34.65
C LYS A 295 -20.23 3.85 36.16
N ILE A 296 -19.07 3.30 36.56
CA ILE A 296 -18.72 3.02 37.95
C ILE A 296 -17.82 4.13 38.53
N LEU A 297 -16.84 4.61 37.74
CA LEU A 297 -15.92 5.67 38.12
C LEU A 297 -15.93 6.75 37.03
N ASP A 298 -16.57 7.87 37.32
CA ASP A 298 -16.55 9.04 36.45
C ASP A 298 -15.22 9.78 36.66
N PHE A 299 -14.42 9.97 35.61
CA PHE A 299 -13.18 10.78 35.67
C PHE A 299 -13.36 12.17 35.05
N SER A 300 -14.60 12.56 34.77
CA SER A 300 -14.92 13.92 34.33
C SER A 300 -14.59 14.94 35.43
N PRO A 301 -14.33 16.20 35.08
CA PRO A 301 -14.04 17.25 36.06
C PRO A 301 -15.14 17.44 37.11
N ASP A 302 -16.36 16.99 36.82
CA ASP A 302 -17.57 17.11 37.64
C ASP A 302 -17.83 15.84 38.50
N ASP A 303 -16.89 14.88 38.52
CA ASP A 303 -16.99 13.67 39.33
C ASP A 303 -17.10 14.01 40.83
N PRO A 304 -17.95 13.33 41.61
CA PRO A 304 -18.08 13.50 43.06
C PRO A 304 -16.78 13.41 43.89
N PHE A 305 -15.66 12.90 43.35
CA PHE A 305 -14.35 12.91 44.02
C PHE A 305 -13.39 13.99 43.51
N SER A 306 -13.76 14.74 42.46
CA SER A 306 -13.03 15.91 41.99
C SER A 306 -13.18 17.06 42.99
N GLY A 307 -12.07 17.52 43.57
CA GLY A 307 -12.04 18.66 44.49
C GLY A 307 -12.27 20.03 43.82
N GLY A 308 -12.93 20.06 42.65
CA GLY A 308 -13.32 21.26 41.93
C GLY A 308 -14.62 21.84 42.50
N ASN A 309 -14.60 23.12 42.88
CA ASN A 309 -15.83 23.81 43.24
C ASN A 309 -16.69 24.02 41.98
N TYR A 310 -17.83 23.33 41.97
CA TYR A 310 -18.97 23.38 41.03
C TYR A 310 -18.79 22.64 39.71
#